data_AF-A0A2E6JE05-F1
#
_entry.id   AF-A0A2E6JE05-F1
#
_cell.length_a   1.000
_cell.length_b   1.000
_cell.length_c   1.000
_cell.angle_alpha   90.00
_cell.angle_beta   90.00
_cell.angle_gamma   90.00
#
_symmetry.space_group_name_H-M   'P 1'
#
loop_
_entity.id
_entity.type
_entity.pdbx_description
1 polymer ?
#
loop_
_entity_poly.entity_id
_entity_poly.type
_entity_poly.pdbx_seq_one_letter_code
_entity_poly.pdbx_strand_id
1 'polypeptide(L)'
;MSKHSALNTFGRSGNPAFTKNFDLAGTMALEERMTLEGAVNKTVILLSLCFAGAFTGWNIPALTMPAMIVGAILSFVTIFRSPSKAGSTAPFYSAFQGVALGGITVFAETQYPGIGIQAIGLTFGILASL
;
A
#
# COMPACT_ATOMS: atom_id res chain seq x y z
N MET A 1 9.17 -29.03 55.24
CA MET A 1 8.41 -28.60 54.04
C MET A 1 9.01 -27.29 53.53
N SER A 2 10.03 -27.38 52.67
CA SER A 2 10.86 -26.23 52.29
C SER A 2 10.44 -25.67 50.92
N LYS A 3 9.75 -24.52 50.98
CA LYS A 3 9.86 -23.35 50.11
C LYS A 3 10.65 -23.51 48.79
N HIS A 4 10.07 -24.18 47.78
CA HIS A 4 10.51 -24.08 46.37
C HIS A 4 9.84 -22.91 45.61
N SER A 5 9.50 -21.81 46.31
CA SER A 5 8.88 -20.63 45.69
C SER A 5 9.90 -19.75 44.96
N ALA A 6 11.15 -19.71 45.44
CA ALA A 6 12.20 -18.85 44.89
C ALA A 6 12.58 -19.20 43.44
N LEU A 7 12.57 -20.50 43.09
CA LEU A 7 12.91 -20.97 41.73
C LEU A 7 11.89 -20.54 40.67
N ASN A 8 10.65 -20.27 41.04
CA ASN A 8 9.61 -19.78 40.10
C ASN A 8 9.57 -18.25 39.97
N THR A 9 10.38 -17.53 40.77
CA THR A 9 10.46 -16.06 40.77
C THR A 9 11.74 -15.54 40.10
N PHE A 10 12.74 -16.39 39.84
CA PHE A 10 13.90 -15.99 39.04
C PHE A 10 13.49 -15.79 37.58
N GLY A 11 13.49 -14.53 37.14
CA GLY A 11 13.17 -14.13 35.75
C GLY A 11 11.85 -13.37 35.57
N ARG A 12 10.98 -13.32 36.59
CA ARG A 12 9.79 -12.47 36.58
C ARG A 12 10.05 -11.21 37.40
N SER A 13 10.17 -10.07 36.73
CA SER A 13 10.20 -8.78 37.42
C SER A 13 8.87 -8.56 38.13
N GLY A 14 8.89 -8.26 39.43
CA GLY A 14 7.68 -7.93 40.22
C GLY A 14 7.07 -6.56 39.89
N ASN A 15 7.54 -5.90 38.83
CA ASN A 15 7.09 -4.57 38.44
C ASN A 15 5.81 -4.67 37.58
N PRO A 16 4.66 -4.20 38.07
CA PRO A 16 3.38 -4.28 37.36
C PRO A 16 3.36 -3.54 36.01
N ALA A 17 4.34 -2.66 35.74
CA ALA A 17 4.53 -2.03 34.42
C ALA A 17 5.03 -3.02 33.35
N PHE A 18 5.76 -4.07 33.74
CA PHE A 18 6.33 -5.08 32.85
C PHE A 18 5.59 -6.42 32.88
N THR A 19 4.44 -6.51 33.56
CA THR A 19 3.62 -7.73 33.54
C THR A 19 2.39 -7.53 32.66
N LYS A 20 1.74 -6.36 32.76
CA LYS A 20 0.49 -6.07 32.02
C LYS A 20 0.68 -5.95 30.50
N ASN A 21 1.87 -5.50 30.05
CA ASN A 21 2.12 -5.25 28.63
C ASN A 21 2.54 -6.50 27.84
N PHE A 22 3.04 -7.55 28.49
CA PHE A 22 3.47 -8.77 27.79
C PHE A 22 2.32 -9.74 27.55
N ASP A 23 1.30 -9.77 28.43
CA ASP A 23 0.07 -10.55 28.18
C ASP A 23 -0.72 -9.98 26.99
N LEU A 24 -0.68 -8.65 26.79
CA LEU A 24 -1.29 -7.98 25.62
C LEU A 24 -0.47 -8.15 24.34
N ALA A 25 0.85 -8.35 24.44
CA ALA A 25 1.73 -8.54 23.30
C ALA A 25 1.50 -9.87 22.57
N GLY A 26 0.98 -10.89 23.27
CA GLY A 26 0.57 -12.17 22.69
C GLY A 26 -0.80 -12.16 22.00
N THR A 27 -1.64 -11.16 22.29
CA THR A 27 -3.01 -11.02 21.76
C THR A 27 -3.14 -10.06 20.57
N MET A 28 -2.05 -9.49 20.05
CA MET A 28 -2.10 -8.92 18.70
C MET A 28 -2.35 -10.09 17.74
N ALA A 29 -3.61 -10.26 17.33
CA ALA A 29 -4.05 -11.32 16.45
C ALA A 29 -3.09 -11.40 15.25
N LEU A 30 -2.57 -12.59 14.97
CA LEU A 30 -1.67 -12.84 13.83
C LEU A 30 -2.25 -12.33 12.49
N GLU A 31 -3.57 -12.13 12.42
CA GLU A 31 -4.33 -11.57 11.31
C GLU A 31 -3.98 -10.10 10.99
N GLU A 32 -3.49 -9.33 11.95
CA GLU A 32 -3.20 -7.89 11.77
C GLU A 32 -1.76 -7.58 11.31
N ARG A 33 -0.90 -8.60 11.20
CA ARG A 33 0.50 -8.40 10.78
C ARG A 33 0.66 -8.57 9.28
N MET A 34 1.14 -7.52 8.61
CA MET A 34 1.46 -7.54 7.18
C MET A 34 2.62 -8.51 6.90
N THR A 35 2.34 -9.61 6.21
CA THR A 35 3.38 -10.55 5.76
C THR A 35 4.06 -10.05 4.50
N LEU A 36 5.31 -10.46 4.27
CA LEU A 36 6.04 -10.11 3.06
C LEU A 36 5.34 -10.63 1.80
N GLU A 37 4.85 -11.88 1.85
CA GLU A 37 4.06 -12.48 0.77
C GLU A 37 2.75 -11.73 0.51
N GLY A 38 2.03 -11.34 1.58
CA GLY A 38 0.81 -10.55 1.48
C GLY A 38 1.05 -9.15 0.91
N ALA A 39 2.19 -8.53 1.24
CA ALA A 39 2.59 -7.26 0.68
C ALA A 39 2.85 -7.37 -0.82
N VAL A 40 3.66 -8.35 -1.24
CA VAL A 40 3.98 -8.60 -2.66
C VAL A 40 2.72 -8.88 -3.47
N ASN A 41 1.81 -9.73 -2.97
CA ASN A 41 0.58 -10.03 -3.70
C ASN A 41 -0.30 -8.77 -3.87
N LYS A 42 -0.44 -7.95 -2.83
CA LYS A 42 -1.22 -6.71 -2.90
C LYS A 42 -0.61 -5.69 -3.87
N THR A 43 0.71 -5.52 -3.87
CA THR A 43 1.37 -4.56 -4.78
C THR A 43 1.19 -4.98 -6.24
N VAL A 44 1.35 -6.27 -6.56
CA VAL A 44 1.15 -6.79 -7.93
C VAL A 44 -0.28 -6.58 -8.42
N ILE A 45 -1.28 -6.87 -7.58
CA ILE A 45 -2.69 -6.69 -7.94
C ILE A 45 -3.00 -5.21 -8.20
N LEU A 46 -2.59 -4.32 -7.30
CA LEU A 46 -2.84 -2.88 -7.43
C LEU A 46 -2.10 -2.27 -8.62
N LEU A 47 -0.87 -2.71 -8.87
CA LEU A 47 -0.08 -2.28 -10.03
C LEU A 47 -0.73 -2.74 -11.33
N SER A 48 -1.21 -3.98 -11.41
CA SER A 48 -1.93 -4.50 -12.57
C SER A 48 -3.22 -3.70 -12.85
N LEU A 49 -3.96 -3.36 -11.80
CA LEU A 49 -5.16 -2.53 -11.93
C LEU A 49 -4.85 -1.09 -12.38
N CYS A 50 -3.73 -0.54 -11.93
CA CYS A 50 -3.22 0.74 -12.41
C CYS A 50 -2.89 0.69 -13.91
N PHE A 51 -2.22 -0.36 -14.40
CA PHE A 51 -1.96 -0.54 -15.83
C PHE A 51 -3.23 -0.66 -16.66
N ALA A 52 -4.23 -1.39 -16.17
CA ALA A 52 -5.54 -1.45 -16.81
C ALA A 52 -6.20 -0.06 -16.91
N GLY A 53 -6.12 0.73 -15.84
CA GLY A 53 -6.54 2.12 -15.84
C GLY A 53 -5.77 2.96 -16.87
N ALA A 54 -4.44 2.84 -16.91
CA ALA A 54 -3.58 3.58 -17.84
C ALA A 54 -3.92 3.29 -19.31
N PHE A 55 -4.24 2.04 -19.65
CA PHE A 55 -4.71 1.70 -20.99
C PHE A 55 -6.00 2.44 -21.35
N THR A 56 -6.97 2.52 -20.42
CA THR A 56 -8.20 3.29 -20.68
C THR A 56 -7.95 4.80 -20.78
N GLY A 57 -7.03 5.35 -19.99
CA GLY A 57 -6.62 6.76 -20.04
C GLY A 57 -5.90 7.13 -21.33
N TRP A 58 -5.14 6.19 -21.91
CA TRP A 58 -4.49 6.36 -23.21
C TRP A 58 -5.52 6.51 -24.34
N ASN A 59 -6.59 5.72 -24.31
CA ASN A 59 -7.63 5.75 -25.34
C ASN A 59 -8.55 6.97 -25.22
N ILE A 60 -8.77 7.49 -24.01
CA ILE A 60 -9.68 8.62 -23.77
C ILE A 60 -8.98 9.70 -22.92
N PRO A 61 -8.15 10.57 -23.54
CA PRO A 61 -7.44 11.63 -22.83
C PRO A 61 -8.35 12.66 -22.16
N ALA A 62 -9.61 12.79 -22.60
CA ALA A 62 -10.60 13.66 -21.95
C ALA A 62 -10.95 13.22 -20.53
N LEU A 63 -10.78 11.93 -20.20
CA LEU A 63 -11.06 11.39 -18.87
C LEU A 63 -9.95 11.69 -17.85
N THR A 64 -8.79 12.18 -18.30
CA THR A 64 -7.63 12.48 -17.45
C THR A 64 -7.96 13.47 -16.34
N MET A 65 -8.60 14.59 -16.70
CA MET A 65 -8.91 15.67 -15.77
C MET A 65 -9.92 15.24 -14.69
N PRO A 66 -11.07 14.62 -15.01
CA PRO A 66 -11.96 14.08 -13.98
C PRO A 66 -11.33 12.92 -13.19
N ALA A 67 -10.54 12.05 -13.81
CA ALA A 67 -9.85 10.97 -13.10
C ALA A 67 -8.80 11.48 -12.09
N MET A 68 -8.07 12.54 -12.44
CA MET A 68 -7.15 13.23 -11.53
C MET A 68 -7.87 13.78 -10.30
N ILE A 69 -9.01 14.44 -10.50
CA ILE A 69 -9.79 15.04 -9.42
C ILE A 69 -10.35 13.94 -8.50
N VAL A 70 -10.97 12.91 -9.09
CA VAL A 70 -11.54 11.78 -8.34
C VAL A 70 -10.45 11.00 -7.59
N GLY A 71 -9.31 10.74 -8.24
CA GLY A 71 -8.15 10.10 -7.63
C GLY A 71 -7.58 10.90 -6.46
N ALA A 72 -7.42 12.22 -6.63
CA ALA A 72 -6.95 13.10 -5.56
C ALA A 72 -7.91 13.09 -4.36
N ILE A 73 -9.21 13.24 -4.59
CA ILE A 73 -10.22 13.18 -3.52
C ILE A 73 -10.19 11.82 -2.81
N LEU A 74 -10.15 10.71 -3.55
CA LEU A 74 -10.04 9.36 -2.98
C LEU A 74 -8.78 9.20 -2.12
N SER A 75 -7.65 9.77 -2.53
CA SER A 75 -6.41 9.73 -1.75
C SER A 75 -6.55 10.50 -0.44
N PHE A 76 -7.09 11.72 -0.47
CA PHE A 76 -7.29 12.53 0.73
C PHE A 76 -8.28 11.89 1.69
N VAL A 77 -9.38 11.31 1.17
CA VAL A 77 -10.34 10.58 1.98
C VAL A 77 -9.70 9.35 2.62
N THR A 78 -8.90 8.59 1.87
CA THR A 78 -8.22 7.40 2.41
C THR A 78 -7.23 7.76 3.52
N ILE A 79 -6.46 8.84 3.33
CA ILE A 79 -5.46 9.31 4.29
C ILE A 79 -6.11 9.84 5.58
N PHE A 80 -7.08 10.75 5.46
CA PHE A 80 -7.59 11.49 6.62
C PHE A 80 -8.80 10.84 7.30
N ARG A 81 -9.63 10.08 6.58
CA ARG A 81 -10.93 9.63 7.07
C ARG A 81 -10.95 8.15 7.48
N SER A 82 -10.22 7.28 6.79
CA SER A 82 -10.41 5.83 6.93
C SER A 82 -9.16 5.00 6.62
N PRO A 83 -8.07 5.13 7.39
CA PRO A 83 -6.89 4.28 7.24
C PRO A 83 -7.22 2.79 7.41
N SER A 84 -8.20 2.43 8.26
CA SER A 84 -8.66 1.05 8.45
C SER A 84 -9.42 0.47 7.23
N LYS A 85 -9.90 1.30 6.31
CA LYS A 85 -10.57 0.87 5.06
C LYS A 85 -9.68 1.00 3.83
N ALA A 86 -8.40 1.30 4.01
CA ALA A 86 -7.43 1.44 2.92
C ALA A 86 -7.38 0.20 2.01
N GLY A 87 -7.64 -1.00 2.55
CA GLY A 87 -7.71 -2.23 1.76
C GLY A 87 -8.82 -2.25 0.70
N SER A 88 -9.92 -1.51 0.91
CA SER A 88 -11.04 -1.43 -0.04
C SER A 88 -10.94 -0.21 -0.96
N THR A 89 -10.38 0.89 -0.49
CA THR A 89 -10.22 2.11 -1.30
C THR A 89 -9.00 2.08 -2.22
N ALA A 90 -7.98 1.27 -1.91
CA ALA A 90 -6.76 1.16 -2.71
C ALA A 90 -6.99 0.68 -4.15
N PRO A 91 -7.82 -0.36 -4.43
CA PRO A 91 -8.12 -0.75 -5.80
C PRO A 91 -8.77 0.37 -6.62
N PHE A 92 -9.79 1.04 -6.05
CA PHE A 92 -10.45 2.15 -6.73
C PHE A 92 -9.48 3.30 -7.02
N TYR A 93 -8.66 3.67 -6.03
CA TYR A 93 -7.63 4.68 -6.20
C TYR A 93 -6.65 4.30 -7.31
N SER A 94 -6.14 3.06 -7.32
CA SER A 94 -5.19 2.60 -8.34
C SER A 94 -5.79 2.62 -9.75
N ALA A 95 -7.08 2.29 -9.91
CA ALA A 95 -7.75 2.35 -11.20
C ALA A 95 -7.85 3.79 -11.72
N PHE A 96 -8.39 4.72 -10.91
CA PHE A 96 -8.51 6.13 -11.31
C PHE A 96 -7.17 6.82 -11.51
N GLN A 97 -6.18 6.48 -10.68
CA GLN A 97 -4.83 7.00 -10.87
C GLN A 97 -4.17 6.45 -12.13
N GLY A 98 -4.43 5.18 -12.48
CA GLY A 98 -4.04 4.62 -13.76
C GLY A 98 -4.58 5.44 -14.93
N VAL A 99 -5.90 5.72 -14.95
CA VAL A 99 -6.53 6.54 -16.00
C VAL A 99 -5.89 7.93 -16.11
N ALA A 100 -5.66 8.58 -14.97
CA ALA A 100 -4.97 9.87 -14.92
C ALA A 100 -3.56 9.80 -15.50
N LEU A 101 -2.76 8.78 -15.12
CA LEU A 101 -1.41 8.60 -15.62
C LEU A 101 -1.38 8.32 -17.12
N GLY A 102 -2.25 7.44 -17.64
CA GLY A 102 -2.31 7.13 -19.07
C GLY A 102 -2.61 8.36 -19.93
N GLY A 103 -3.51 9.22 -19.46
CA GLY A 103 -3.81 10.48 -20.11
C GLY A 103 -2.67 11.50 -20.08
N ILE A 104 -1.95 11.60 -18.96
CA ILE A 104 -0.72 12.39 -18.85
C ILE A 104 0.35 11.83 -19.80
N THR A 105 0.47 10.51 -19.93
CA THR A 105 1.41 9.87 -20.85
C THR A 105 1.13 10.25 -22.29
N VAL A 106 -0.13 10.28 -22.73
CA VAL A 106 -0.50 10.76 -24.07
C VAL A 106 -0.10 12.23 -24.26
N PHE A 107 -0.34 13.09 -23.28
CA PHE A 107 0.06 14.50 -23.35
C PHE A 107 1.59 14.69 -23.39
N ALA A 108 2.36 13.81 -22.74
CA ALA A 108 3.82 13.82 -22.81
C ALA A 108 4.33 13.26 -24.14
N GLU A 109 3.70 12.21 -24.68
CA GLU A 109 4.03 11.61 -25.98
C GLU A 109 3.81 12.57 -27.15
N THR A 110 2.78 13.42 -27.11
CA THR A 110 2.54 14.41 -28.18
C THR A 110 3.62 15.48 -28.26
N GLN A 111 4.28 15.79 -27.14
CA GLN A 111 5.40 16.74 -27.10
C GLN A 111 6.75 16.05 -27.34
N TYR A 112 6.92 14.84 -26.79
CA TYR A 112 8.15 14.06 -26.86
C TYR A 112 7.83 12.61 -27.21
N PRO A 113 7.81 12.26 -28.51
CA PRO A 113 7.48 10.91 -28.96
C PRO A 113 8.43 9.85 -28.37
N GLY A 114 7.88 8.79 -27.79
CA GLY A 114 8.65 7.67 -27.24
C GLY A 114 9.10 7.86 -25.78
N ILE A 115 8.76 8.97 -25.11
CA ILE A 115 9.14 9.19 -23.71
C ILE A 115 8.39 8.27 -22.74
N GLY A 116 7.16 7.87 -23.09
CA GLY A 116 6.33 7.00 -22.24
C GLY A 116 6.96 5.63 -22.03
N ILE A 117 7.39 4.96 -23.11
CA ILE A 117 8.00 3.63 -23.03
C ILE A 117 9.37 3.66 -22.33
N GLN A 118 10.15 4.73 -22.54
CA GLN A 118 11.45 4.92 -21.87
C GLN A 118 11.27 5.10 -20.35
N ALA A 119 10.32 5.93 -19.93
CA ALA A 119 10.04 6.16 -18.51
C ALA A 119 9.58 4.88 -17.79
N ILE A 120 8.69 4.10 -18.42
CA ILE A 120 8.23 2.81 -17.88
C ILE A 120 9.40 1.83 -17.78
N GLY A 121 10.20 1.70 -18.85
CA GLY A 121 11.36 0.80 -18.88
C GLY A 121 12.38 1.12 -17.77
N LEU A 122 12.70 2.39 -17.56
CA LEU A 122 13.59 2.82 -16.47
C LEU A 122 13.00 2.51 -15.08
N THR A 123 11.70 2.74 -14.89
CA THR A 123 11.03 2.48 -13.61
C THR A 123 11.09 1.00 -13.24
N PHE A 124 10.75 0.11 -14.17
CA PHE A 124 10.85 -1.34 -13.94
C PHE A 124 12.28 -1.82 -13.86
N GLY A 125 13.21 -1.21 -14.62
CA GLY A 125 14.63 -1.51 -14.52
C GLY A 125 15.18 -1.25 -13.12
N ILE A 126 14.80 -0.12 -12.52
CA ILE A 126 15.16 0.19 -11.12
C ILE A 126 14.50 -0.81 -10.16
N LEU A 127 13.20 -1.07 -10.31
CA LEU A 127 12.48 -2.01 -9.45
C LEU A 127 13.08 -3.42 -9.48
N ALA A 128 13.53 -3.89 -10.65
CA ALA A 128 14.18 -5.20 -10.79
C ALA A 128 15.61 -5.24 -10.23
N SER A 129 16.24 -4.08 -10.03
CA SER A 129 17.60 -3.98 -9.48
C SER A 129 17.66 -3.90 -7.95
N LEU A 130 16.54 -3.55 -7.30
CA LEU A 130 16.39 -3.55 -5.84
C LEU A 130 16.08 -4.96 -5.31
#